data_AF-A0AAW0C8D9-F1
#
_entry.id   AF-A0AAW0C8D9-F1
#
_cell.length_a   1.000
_cell.length_b   1.000
_cell.length_c   1.000
_cell.angle_alpha   90.00
_cell.angle_beta   90.00
_cell.angle_gamma   90.00
#
_symmetry.space_group_name_H-M   'P 1'
#
loop_
_entity.id
_entity.type
_entity.pdbx_description
1 polymer ?
#
loop_
_entity_poly.entity_id
_entity_poly.type
_entity_poly.pdbx_seq_one_letter_code
_entity_poly.pdbx_strand_id
1 'polypeptide(L)'
;GFDMASIGLIVMYGVAPTMAEDLQRGGRGGRDGLECLVLTIAERWAYENLAETDADQTPNNKEERVERAVVEYASTKKCRRSFLALANNDNTPTACTYICRACCDNCTPDFDLSDFIPTFTMDSDSDSDSVPKKTQSRYRPMRDREPIVAALRSWTQTRHSCDPVLRTFPMSYILSETAIAQLAREKTNTFRIPRDTTDFLQEDPEWHTSHALDTAVLETIYGF
;
A
#
# COMPACT_ATOMS: atom_id res chain seq x y z
N GLY A 1 -9.31 14.01 2.81
CA GLY A 1 -8.07 14.61 2.29
C GLY A 1 -7.28 15.15 3.46
N PHE A 2 -5.96 14.98 3.46
CA PHE A 2 -5.09 15.54 4.49
C PHE A 2 -4.74 16.97 4.08
N ASP A 3 -5.12 17.96 4.90
CA ASP A 3 -4.90 19.37 4.61
C ASP A 3 -4.05 20.00 5.71
N MET A 4 -2.73 19.99 5.48
CA MET A 4 -1.75 20.63 6.36
C MET A 4 -0.90 21.57 5.50
N ALA A 5 -0.71 22.81 5.95
CA ALA A 5 0.02 23.81 5.20
C ALA A 5 1.55 23.57 5.23
N SER A 6 2.06 23.12 6.38
CA SER A 6 3.49 23.05 6.67
C SER A 6 4.05 21.64 6.57
N ILE A 7 3.93 21.03 5.38
CA ILE A 7 4.59 19.76 5.07
C ILE A 7 5.94 20.09 4.43
N GLY A 8 7.04 19.81 5.15
CA GLY A 8 8.41 20.04 4.68
C GLY A 8 9.07 18.83 3.99
N LEU A 9 8.48 17.64 4.12
CA LEU A 9 8.97 16.41 3.49
C LEU A 9 7.80 15.53 3.06
N ILE A 10 7.84 15.08 1.81
CA ILE A 10 6.95 14.08 1.25
C ILE A 10 7.81 12.92 0.76
N VAL A 11 7.53 11.72 1.28
CA VAL A 11 8.17 10.48 0.82
C VAL A 11 7.13 9.64 0.10
N MET A 12 7.39 9.33 -1.17
CA MET A 12 6.58 8.45 -1.99
C MET A 12 7.34 7.14 -2.19
N TYR A 13 6.80 6.04 -1.67
CA TYR A 13 7.36 4.71 -1.87
C TYR A 13 6.71 4.04 -3.09
N GLY A 14 7.52 3.78 -4.11
CA GLY A 14 7.07 3.44 -5.46
C GLY A 14 6.74 4.68 -6.30
N VAL A 15 6.48 4.44 -7.58
CA VAL A 15 6.01 5.48 -8.52
C VAL A 15 4.49 5.52 -8.54
N ALA A 16 3.92 6.71 -8.79
CA ALA A 16 2.49 6.85 -8.95
C ALA A 16 2.01 6.19 -10.27
N PRO A 17 0.77 5.71 -10.34
CA PRO A 17 0.16 5.22 -11.59
C PRO A 17 0.14 6.26 -12.71
N THR A 18 -0.07 7.54 -12.39
CA THR A 18 -0.19 8.63 -13.37
C THR A 18 0.62 9.85 -12.95
N MET A 19 1.00 10.69 -13.92
CA MET A 19 1.71 11.94 -13.61
C MET A 19 0.86 12.93 -12.80
N ALA A 20 -0.45 12.96 -13.05
CA ALA A 20 -1.38 13.79 -12.30
C ALA A 20 -1.41 13.41 -10.81
N GLU A 21 -1.36 12.11 -10.52
CA GLU A 21 -1.33 11.62 -9.14
C GLU A 21 0.01 11.91 -8.45
N ASP A 22 1.13 11.74 -9.16
CA ASP A 22 2.47 12.11 -8.65
C ASP A 22 2.51 13.60 -8.26
N LEU A 23 2.06 14.46 -9.17
CA LEU A 23 1.96 15.91 -8.95
C LEU A 23 1.00 16.27 -7.81
N GLN A 24 -0.14 15.59 -7.72
CA GLN A 24 -1.11 15.86 -6.67
C GLN A 24 -0.58 15.47 -5.28
N ARG A 25 0.18 14.38 -5.20
CA ARG A 25 0.82 13.92 -3.96
C ARG A 25 1.96 14.86 -3.57
N GLY A 26 2.86 15.18 -4.50
CA GLY A 26 3.98 16.12 -4.26
C GLY A 26 3.52 17.56 -3.97
N GLY A 27 2.45 18.02 -4.62
CA GLY A 27 1.86 19.36 -4.44
C GLY A 27 1.12 19.58 -3.11
N ARG A 28 1.19 18.62 -2.18
CA ARG A 28 0.75 18.81 -0.79
C ARG A 28 1.80 19.53 0.05
N GLY A 29 3.06 19.52 -0.38
CA GLY A 29 4.21 20.11 0.31
C GLY A 29 4.30 21.62 0.15
N GLY A 30 4.90 22.30 1.13
CA GLY A 30 5.30 23.72 1.02
C GLY A 30 4.16 24.70 0.73
N ARG A 31 2.94 24.42 1.18
CA ARG A 31 1.77 25.30 0.98
C ARG A 31 1.83 26.56 1.83
N ASP A 32 2.65 26.55 2.87
CA ASP A 32 3.03 27.72 3.68
C ASP A 32 4.10 28.59 3.01
N GLY A 33 4.57 28.21 1.82
CA GLY A 33 5.63 28.92 1.09
C GLY A 33 7.04 28.60 1.57
N LEU A 34 7.20 27.68 2.53
CA LEU A 34 8.49 27.15 2.94
C LEU A 34 8.97 26.06 1.97
N GLU A 35 10.26 25.76 2.01
CA GLU A 35 10.85 24.69 1.21
C GLU A 35 10.28 23.32 1.61
N CYS A 36 9.96 22.49 0.61
CA CYS A 36 9.54 21.11 0.82
C CYS A 36 10.35 20.18 -0.09
N LEU A 37 10.90 19.11 0.49
CA LEU A 37 11.48 18.02 -0.28
C LEU A 37 10.40 17.02 -0.69
N VAL A 38 10.34 16.70 -1.97
CA VAL A 38 9.54 15.57 -2.48
C VAL A 38 10.49 14.48 -2.93
N LEU A 39 10.53 13.38 -2.18
CA LEU A 39 11.38 12.22 -2.42
C LEU A 39 10.55 11.06 -2.96
N THR A 40 10.85 10.61 -4.17
CA THR A 40 10.28 9.39 -4.74
C THR A 40 11.31 8.27 -4.68
N ILE A 41 10.99 7.20 -3.94
CA ILE A 41 11.79 5.99 -3.85
C ILE A 41 11.18 4.97 -4.82
N ALA A 42 11.71 4.91 -6.03
CA ALA A 42 11.24 3.97 -7.04
C ALA A 42 12.01 2.64 -7.04
N GLU A 43 11.36 1.57 -7.51
CA GLU A 43 12.00 0.29 -7.79
C GLU A 43 12.91 0.40 -9.02
N ARG A 44 13.88 -0.53 -9.16
CA ARG A 44 14.89 -0.51 -10.22
C ARG A 44 14.30 -0.41 -11.63
N TRP A 45 13.20 -1.11 -11.89
CA TRP A 45 12.53 -1.13 -13.19
C TRP A 45 12.10 0.27 -13.66
N ALA A 46 11.83 1.21 -12.75
CA ALA A 46 11.41 2.57 -13.10
C ALA A 46 12.58 3.44 -13.61
N TYR A 47 13.82 3.01 -13.40
CA TYR A 47 15.03 3.69 -13.86
C TYR A 47 15.67 3.04 -15.09
N GLU A 48 15.28 1.80 -15.39
CA GLU A 48 15.82 1.08 -16.54
C GLU A 48 15.26 1.71 -17.82
N ASN A 49 16.14 1.97 -18.78
CA ASN A 49 15.77 2.62 -20.04
C ASN A 49 14.76 1.74 -20.77
N LEU A 50 13.56 2.27 -21.01
CA LEU A 50 12.56 1.65 -21.90
C LEU A 50 13.10 1.35 -23.31
N ALA A 51 14.22 1.98 -23.70
CA ALA A 51 14.89 1.76 -24.98
C ALA A 51 15.80 0.51 -24.99
N GLU A 52 16.19 -0.01 -23.82
CA GLU A 52 17.12 -1.13 -23.68
C GLU A 52 16.48 -2.38 -23.07
N THR A 53 15.21 -2.31 -22.67
CA THR A 53 14.47 -3.52 -22.26
C THR A 53 14.41 -4.48 -23.44
N ASP A 54 15.03 -5.65 -23.27
CA ASP A 54 14.95 -6.76 -24.20
C ASP A 54 13.47 -6.99 -24.57
N ALA A 55 13.18 -7.10 -25.88
CA ALA A 55 11.82 -7.25 -26.39
C ALA A 55 11.06 -8.46 -25.80
N ASP A 56 11.78 -9.37 -25.14
CA ASP A 56 11.25 -10.58 -24.53
C ASP A 56 10.85 -10.40 -23.05
N GLN A 57 11.14 -9.26 -22.42
CA GLN A 57 10.80 -9.06 -21.01
C GLN A 57 9.33 -8.66 -20.86
N THR A 58 8.51 -9.60 -20.35
CA THR A 58 7.10 -9.32 -20.05
C THR A 58 7.01 -8.36 -18.85
N PRO A 59 6.34 -7.20 -19.00
CA PRO A 59 6.20 -6.26 -17.91
C PRO A 59 5.54 -6.89 -16.70
N ASN A 60 5.94 -6.49 -15.50
CA ASN A 60 5.27 -6.96 -14.30
C ASN A 60 3.92 -6.22 -14.09
N ASN A 61 3.01 -6.80 -13.30
CA ASN A 61 1.68 -6.20 -13.04
C ASN A 61 1.71 -4.76 -12.49
N LYS A 62 2.82 -4.31 -11.89
CA LYS A 62 2.98 -2.91 -11.44
C LYS A 62 3.39 -2.01 -12.61
N GLU A 63 4.34 -2.44 -13.44
CA GLU A 63 4.77 -1.72 -14.64
C GLU A 63 3.60 -1.46 -15.59
N GLU A 64 2.73 -2.46 -15.81
CA GLU A 64 1.54 -2.31 -16.67
C GLU A 64 0.54 -1.24 -16.17
N ARG A 65 0.58 -0.91 -14.88
CA ARG A 65 -0.35 0.06 -14.26
C ARG A 65 0.21 1.47 -14.21
N VAL A 66 1.45 1.67 -14.62
CA VAL A 66 2.14 2.94 -14.52
C VAL A 66 2.27 3.56 -15.90
N GLU A 67 1.80 4.80 -16.03
CA GLU A 67 1.92 5.55 -17.27
C GLU A 67 3.40 5.75 -17.63
N ARG A 68 3.70 5.60 -18.92
CA ARG A 68 5.04 5.81 -19.47
C ARG A 68 5.65 7.15 -19.07
N ALA A 69 4.86 8.22 -19.00
CA ALA A 69 5.32 9.54 -18.60
C ALA A 69 5.90 9.57 -17.17
N VAL A 70 5.40 8.74 -16.25
CA VAL A 70 5.92 8.63 -14.89
C VAL A 70 7.27 7.93 -14.88
N VAL A 71 7.43 6.88 -15.69
CA VAL A 71 8.72 6.19 -15.86
C VAL A 71 9.76 7.10 -16.49
N GLU A 72 9.38 7.85 -17.53
CA GLU A 72 10.24 8.86 -18.15
C GLU A 72 10.61 9.97 -17.15
N TYR A 73 9.66 10.42 -16.31
CA TYR A 73 9.94 11.38 -15.26
C TYR A 73 10.90 10.83 -14.19
N ALA A 74 10.74 9.59 -13.75
CA ALA A 74 11.61 8.95 -12.77
C ALA A 74 13.05 8.78 -13.29
N SER A 75 13.20 8.34 -14.53
CA SER A 75 14.48 8.00 -15.18
C SER A 75 15.20 9.18 -15.84
N THR A 76 14.52 10.31 -16.06
CA THR A 76 15.09 11.46 -16.77
C THR A 76 16.40 11.95 -16.15
N LYS A 77 17.32 12.40 -17.00
CA LYS A 77 18.55 13.12 -16.62
C LYS A 77 18.42 14.64 -16.79
N LYS A 78 17.27 15.11 -17.26
CA LYS A 78 16.97 16.54 -17.40
C LYS A 78 16.41 17.10 -16.08
N CYS A 79 16.40 18.42 -15.96
CA CYS A 79 15.73 19.09 -14.85
C CYS A 79 14.28 18.58 -14.69
N ARG A 80 13.93 18.07 -13.50
CA ARG A 80 12.58 17.54 -13.21
C ARG A 80 11.51 18.61 -13.37
N ARG A 81 11.78 19.83 -12.90
CA ARG A 81 10.88 20.97 -13.04
C ARG A 81 10.63 21.33 -14.51
N SER A 82 11.68 21.33 -15.34
CA SER A 82 11.54 21.56 -16.78
C SER A 82 10.74 20.46 -17.47
N PHE A 83 10.93 19.20 -17.06
CA PHE A 83 10.11 18.09 -17.56
C PHE A 83 8.63 18.31 -17.25
N LEU A 84 8.30 18.68 -16.01
CA LEU A 84 6.92 18.95 -15.58
C LEU A 84 6.32 20.17 -16.29
N ALA A 85 7.09 21.24 -16.50
CA ALA A 85 6.65 22.41 -17.24
C ALA A 85 6.27 22.03 -18.68
N LEU A 86 7.13 21.27 -19.36
CA LEU A 86 6.86 20.79 -20.71
C LEU A 86 5.63 19.85 -20.76
N ALA A 87 5.53 18.90 -19.82
CA ALA A 87 4.41 17.96 -19.76
C ALA A 87 3.06 18.66 -19.55
N ASN A 88 3.04 19.77 -18.81
CA ASN A 88 1.83 20.58 -18.57
C ASN A 88 1.63 21.69 -19.61
N ASN A 89 2.50 21.79 -20.62
CA ASN A 89 2.52 22.88 -21.59
C ASN A 89 2.57 24.28 -20.93
N ASP A 90 3.25 24.37 -19.78
CA ASP A 90 3.43 25.59 -19.00
C ASP A 90 4.66 26.34 -19.49
N ASN A 91 4.42 27.41 -20.24
CA ASN A 91 5.45 28.28 -20.80
C ASN A 91 5.69 29.54 -19.95
N THR A 92 5.14 29.59 -18.73
CA THR A 92 5.36 30.73 -17.85
C THR A 92 6.83 30.78 -17.41
N PRO A 93 7.43 31.98 -17.24
CA PRO A 93 8.78 32.10 -16.69
C PRO A 93 8.90 31.42 -15.33
N THR A 94 7.82 31.43 -14.56
CA THR A 94 7.74 30.84 -13.22
C THR A 94 7.85 29.32 -13.21
N ALA A 95 7.48 28.65 -14.31
CA ALA A 95 7.46 27.19 -14.39
C ALA A 95 8.83 26.56 -14.17
N CYS A 96 9.90 27.22 -14.62
CA CYS A 96 11.28 26.75 -14.50
C CYS A 96 12.10 27.50 -13.43
N THR A 97 11.66 28.67 -12.96
CA THR A 97 12.34 29.38 -11.88
C THR A 97 12.09 28.69 -10.53
N TYR A 98 13.09 28.70 -9.65
CA TYR A 98 12.99 28.22 -8.28
C TYR A 98 13.75 29.17 -7.35
N ILE A 99 13.30 29.27 -6.10
CA ILE A 99 13.84 30.21 -5.09
C ILE A 99 14.52 29.44 -3.94
N CYS A 100 14.31 28.12 -3.89
CA CYS A 100 14.84 27.22 -2.86
C CYS A 100 16.32 26.87 -3.09
N ARG A 101 16.93 26.24 -2.08
CA ARG A 101 18.35 25.89 -2.07
C ARG A 101 18.75 24.96 -3.22
N ALA A 102 17.85 24.06 -3.62
CA ALA A 102 18.05 23.13 -4.73
C ALA A 102 16.79 23.03 -5.60
N CYS A 103 16.97 22.87 -6.92
CA CYS A 103 15.84 22.68 -7.84
C CYS A 103 15.34 21.23 -7.84
N CYS A 104 16.26 20.29 -8.08
CA CYS A 104 16.08 18.84 -8.08
C CYS A 104 17.46 18.16 -8.09
N ASP A 105 17.48 16.86 -7.84
CA ASP A 105 18.64 15.95 -7.95
C ASP A 105 19.41 16.11 -9.28
N ASN A 106 18.73 16.30 -10.40
CA ASN A 106 19.38 16.45 -11.70
C ASN A 106 20.03 17.82 -11.95
N CYS A 107 19.65 18.86 -11.19
CA CYS A 107 20.21 20.22 -11.34
C CYS A 107 21.28 20.53 -10.30
N THR A 108 21.35 19.76 -9.23
CA THR A 108 22.23 19.99 -8.10
C THR A 108 23.15 18.76 -7.97
N PRO A 109 24.33 18.77 -8.60
CA PRO A 109 25.21 17.60 -8.64
C PRO A 109 25.67 17.14 -7.24
N ASP A 110 25.75 18.07 -6.29
CA ASP A 110 26.10 17.83 -4.89
C ASP A 110 24.85 17.67 -4.00
N PHE A 111 23.73 17.17 -4.56
CA PHE A 111 22.52 16.94 -3.79
C PHE A 111 22.77 15.83 -2.75
N ASP A 112 22.82 16.21 -1.47
CA ASP A 112 22.91 15.29 -0.35
C ASP A 112 21.56 15.18 0.36
N LEU A 113 20.99 13.97 0.40
CA LEU A 113 19.72 13.72 1.07
C LEU A 113 19.80 13.96 2.59
N SER A 114 20.98 13.79 3.18
CA SER A 114 21.20 13.99 4.62
C SER A 114 21.06 15.46 5.05
N ASP A 115 21.14 16.41 4.11
CA ASP A 115 20.88 17.82 4.38
C ASP A 115 19.39 18.12 4.65
N PHE A 116 18.49 17.26 4.17
CA PHE A 116 17.04 17.44 4.26
C PHE A 116 16.38 16.50 5.26
N ILE A 117 17.00 15.35 5.50
CA ILE A 117 16.51 14.34 6.42
C ILE A 117 17.55 14.26 7.54
N PRO A 118 17.20 14.65 8.78
CA PRO A 118 18.10 14.48 9.91
C PRO A 118 18.62 13.05 9.89
N THR A 119 19.94 12.89 9.87
CA THR A 119 20.55 11.57 9.86
C THR A 119 19.98 10.80 11.04
N PHE A 120 19.04 9.90 10.76
CA PHE A 120 18.72 8.88 11.73
C PHE A 120 20.01 8.09 11.81
N THR A 121 20.77 8.31 12.88
CA THR A 121 21.65 7.28 13.41
C THR A 121 20.71 6.12 13.73
N MET A 122 20.42 5.32 12.72
CA MET A 122 20.07 3.93 12.90
C MET A 122 21.27 3.43 13.66
N ASP A 123 21.15 3.38 15.00
CA ASP A 123 22.08 2.65 15.85
C ASP A 123 22.30 1.36 15.09
N SER A 124 23.52 1.19 14.61
CA SER A 124 23.87 0.12 13.67
C SER A 124 23.35 -1.15 14.29
N ASP A 125 22.21 -1.62 13.79
CA ASP A 125 21.60 -2.87 14.21
C ASP A 125 22.69 -3.88 13.89
N SER A 126 23.39 -4.29 14.96
CA SER A 126 24.52 -5.20 14.90
C SER A 126 24.15 -6.31 13.95
N ASP A 127 24.96 -6.51 12.90
CA ASP A 127 24.81 -7.54 11.88
C ASP A 127 24.51 -8.88 12.57
N SER A 128 23.24 -9.14 12.86
CA SER A 128 22.80 -10.42 13.35
C SER A 128 22.75 -11.25 12.09
N ASP A 129 23.78 -12.06 11.87
CA ASP A 129 23.83 -13.09 10.84
C ASP A 129 22.45 -13.73 10.74
N SER A 130 21.67 -13.29 9.75
CA SER A 130 20.28 -13.69 9.65
C SER A 130 20.30 -15.12 9.15
N VAL A 131 20.26 -16.07 10.09
CA VAL A 131 20.01 -17.47 9.81
C VAL A 131 18.84 -17.51 8.83
N PRO A 132 18.97 -18.16 7.65
CA PRO A 132 17.92 -18.17 6.65
C PRO A 132 16.63 -18.67 7.29
N LYS A 133 15.73 -17.75 7.60
CA LYS A 133 14.43 -18.06 8.20
C LYS A 133 13.72 -18.89 7.16
N LYS A 134 13.56 -20.19 7.42
CA LYS A 134 12.68 -21.05 6.62
C LYS A 134 11.37 -20.29 6.45
N THR A 135 11.04 -19.97 5.20
CA THR A 135 9.84 -19.22 4.85
C THR A 135 8.66 -20.09 5.27
N GLN A 136 8.23 -19.96 6.52
CA GLN A 136 7.06 -20.66 6.99
C GLN A 136 5.91 -20.17 6.11
N SER A 137 5.25 -21.11 5.42
CA SER A 137 4.08 -20.80 4.59
C SER A 137 3.17 -19.88 5.40
N ARG A 138 2.90 -18.68 4.89
CA ARG A 138 2.05 -17.70 5.58
C ARG A 138 0.60 -18.19 5.69
N TYR A 139 0.21 -19.13 4.85
CA TYR A 139 -1.17 -19.55 4.70
C TYR A 139 -1.40 -21.02 5.08
N ARG A 140 -2.64 -21.31 5.45
CA ARG A 140 -3.15 -22.67 5.65
C ARG A 140 -3.02 -23.51 4.37
N PRO A 141 -2.64 -24.80 4.43
CA PRO A 141 -2.63 -25.68 3.27
C PRO A 141 -3.98 -25.74 2.58
N MET A 142 -4.01 -25.83 1.25
CA MET A 142 -5.26 -25.76 0.47
C MET A 142 -6.28 -26.84 0.86
N ARG A 143 -5.81 -28.06 1.17
CA ARG A 143 -6.64 -29.19 1.62
C ARG A 143 -7.43 -28.92 2.91
N ASP A 144 -6.91 -28.03 3.77
CA ASP A 144 -7.52 -27.72 5.06
C ASP A 144 -8.47 -26.52 4.96
N ARG A 145 -8.55 -25.85 3.79
CA ARG A 145 -9.39 -24.65 3.60
C ARG A 145 -10.84 -25.01 3.31
N GLU A 146 -11.07 -26.00 2.45
CA GLU A 146 -12.41 -26.39 1.99
C GLU A 146 -13.37 -26.76 3.15
N PRO A 147 -12.93 -27.56 4.16
CA PRO A 147 -13.79 -27.86 5.30
C PRO A 147 -14.20 -26.62 6.10
N ILE A 148 -13.29 -25.64 6.22
CA ILE A 148 -13.54 -24.38 6.94
C ILE A 148 -14.51 -23.50 6.16
N VAL A 149 -14.35 -23.39 4.84
CA VAL A 149 -15.28 -22.67 3.97
C VAL A 149 -16.69 -23.27 4.08
N ALA A 150 -16.80 -24.60 4.03
CA ALA A 150 -18.08 -25.28 4.18
C ALA A 150 -18.73 -25.03 5.55
N ALA A 151 -17.93 -25.10 6.63
CA ALA A 151 -18.41 -24.84 7.99
C ALA A 151 -18.86 -23.39 8.18
N LEU A 152 -18.08 -22.40 7.73
CA LEU A 152 -18.43 -20.97 7.81
C LEU A 152 -19.70 -20.65 7.00
N ARG A 153 -19.87 -21.25 5.81
CA ARG A 153 -21.10 -21.10 5.01
C ARG A 153 -22.31 -21.71 5.72
N SER A 154 -22.17 -22.91 6.28
CA SER A 154 -23.24 -23.59 7.02
C SER A 154 -23.65 -22.80 8.26
N TRP A 155 -22.67 -22.27 9.01
CA TRP A 155 -22.93 -21.37 10.14
C TRP A 155 -23.65 -20.10 9.70
N THR A 156 -23.17 -19.43 8.65
CA THR A 156 -23.78 -18.19 8.12
C THR A 156 -25.24 -18.44 7.71
N GLN A 157 -25.52 -19.54 7.02
CA GLN A 157 -26.87 -19.94 6.60
C GLN A 157 -27.77 -20.24 7.82
N THR A 158 -27.23 -20.94 8.82
CA THR A 158 -27.97 -21.24 10.06
C THR A 158 -28.30 -19.96 10.81
N ARG A 159 -27.32 -19.07 11.01
CA ARG A 159 -27.51 -17.79 11.69
C ARG A 159 -28.54 -16.92 10.97
N HIS A 160 -28.43 -16.81 9.64
CA HIS A 160 -29.38 -16.09 8.79
C HIS A 160 -30.79 -16.65 8.92
N SER A 161 -30.96 -17.98 8.85
CA SER A 161 -32.28 -18.61 8.91
C SER A 161 -32.90 -18.64 10.30
N CYS A 162 -32.11 -18.60 11.38
CA CYS A 162 -32.62 -18.61 12.74
C CYS A 162 -33.04 -17.22 13.22
N ASP A 163 -32.31 -16.16 12.89
CA ASP A 163 -32.55 -14.81 13.40
C ASP A 163 -33.63 -14.07 12.56
N PRO A 164 -34.79 -13.68 13.13
CA PRO A 164 -35.86 -13.00 12.40
C PRO A 164 -35.44 -11.67 11.79
N VAL A 165 -34.49 -10.95 12.40
CA VAL A 165 -33.99 -9.65 11.92
C VAL A 165 -33.01 -9.89 10.78
N LEU A 166 -32.05 -10.81 10.94
CA LEU A 166 -31.04 -11.05 9.90
C LEU A 166 -31.64 -11.62 8.60
N ARG A 167 -32.77 -12.34 8.67
CA ARG A 167 -33.48 -12.83 7.47
C ARG A 167 -33.86 -11.76 6.46
N THR A 168 -34.04 -10.51 6.90
CA THR A 168 -34.37 -9.40 5.99
C THR A 168 -33.14 -8.80 5.31
N PHE A 169 -31.93 -9.15 5.76
CA PHE A 169 -30.67 -8.69 5.19
C PHE A 169 -30.06 -9.75 4.25
N PRO A 170 -29.22 -9.35 3.28
CA PRO A 170 -28.42 -10.29 2.50
C PRO A 170 -27.48 -11.11 3.40
N MET A 171 -27.22 -12.37 3.06
CA MET A 171 -26.27 -13.22 3.83
C MET A 171 -24.88 -12.60 3.96
N SER A 172 -24.45 -11.82 2.96
CA SER A 172 -23.17 -11.10 2.99
C SER A 172 -23.05 -10.06 4.09
N TYR A 173 -24.17 -9.65 4.72
CA TYR A 173 -24.18 -8.77 5.88
C TYR A 173 -23.64 -9.46 7.14
N ILE A 174 -23.82 -10.79 7.24
CA ILE A 174 -23.25 -11.57 8.35
C ILE A 174 -21.78 -11.87 8.05
N LEU A 175 -21.50 -12.46 6.88
CA LEU A 175 -20.14 -12.76 6.46
C LEU A 175 -20.10 -12.87 4.93
N SER A 176 -19.27 -12.05 4.28
CA SER A 176 -19.12 -12.09 2.82
C SER A 176 -18.30 -13.30 2.34
N GLU A 177 -18.50 -13.74 1.10
CA GLU A 177 -17.71 -14.82 0.51
C GLU A 177 -16.19 -14.50 0.49
N THR A 178 -15.84 -13.22 0.35
CA THR A 178 -14.44 -12.77 0.43
C THR A 178 -13.90 -12.91 1.86
N ALA A 179 -14.67 -12.54 2.88
CA ALA A 179 -14.30 -12.72 4.28
C ALA A 179 -14.14 -14.21 4.63
N ILE A 180 -15.06 -15.08 4.18
CA ILE A 180 -14.96 -16.54 4.34
C ILE A 180 -13.64 -17.06 3.74
N ALA A 181 -13.31 -16.64 2.52
CA ALA A 181 -12.08 -17.06 1.84
C ALA A 181 -10.81 -16.55 2.57
N GLN A 182 -10.85 -15.33 3.12
CA GLN A 182 -9.75 -14.76 3.91
C GLN A 182 -9.53 -15.54 5.20
N LEU A 183 -10.60 -15.80 5.97
CA LEU A 183 -10.53 -16.57 7.22
C LEU A 183 -10.03 -18.01 6.99
N ALA A 184 -10.53 -18.68 5.95
CA ALA A 184 -10.09 -20.04 5.62
C ALA A 184 -8.61 -20.11 5.19
N ARG A 185 -8.07 -19.03 4.62
CA ARG A 185 -6.67 -18.96 4.17
C ARG A 185 -5.70 -18.71 5.33
N GLU A 186 -6.15 -18.01 6.36
CA GLU A 186 -5.33 -17.57 7.50
C GLU A 186 -5.01 -18.73 8.45
N LYS A 187 -3.90 -18.60 9.20
CA LYS A 187 -3.49 -19.66 10.14
C LYS A 187 -4.35 -19.64 11.39
N THR A 188 -4.56 -20.83 11.97
CA THR A 188 -5.27 -21.01 13.23
C THR A 188 -4.70 -20.17 14.37
N ASN A 189 -3.37 -19.95 14.39
CA ASN A 189 -2.72 -19.19 15.47
C ASN A 189 -2.82 -17.66 15.33
N THR A 190 -3.37 -17.17 14.21
CA THR A 190 -3.60 -15.74 13.98
C THR A 190 -4.76 -15.23 14.83
N PHE A 191 -5.73 -16.10 15.14
CA PHE A 191 -6.89 -15.75 15.95
C PHE A 191 -6.72 -16.40 17.33
N ARG A 192 -6.67 -15.59 18.39
CA ARG A 192 -6.58 -16.03 19.80
C ARG A 192 -7.79 -15.63 20.61
N ILE A 193 -8.38 -14.50 20.27
CA ILE A 193 -9.62 -13.99 20.85
C ILE A 193 -10.58 -13.58 19.74
N PRO A 194 -11.92 -13.56 19.98
CA PRO A 194 -12.91 -13.19 18.97
C PRO A 194 -12.65 -11.83 18.30
N ARG A 195 -12.02 -10.92 19.05
CA ARG A 195 -11.67 -9.58 18.57
C ARG A 195 -10.67 -9.62 17.42
N ASP A 196 -9.78 -10.61 17.40
CA ASP A 196 -8.79 -10.75 16.33
C ASP A 196 -9.47 -10.99 14.97
N THR A 197 -10.62 -11.68 14.95
CA THR A 197 -11.41 -11.89 13.74
C THR A 197 -12.04 -10.59 13.25
N THR A 198 -12.60 -9.79 14.15
CA THR A 198 -13.15 -8.46 13.83
C THR A 198 -12.08 -7.53 13.27
N ASP A 199 -10.93 -7.42 13.96
CA ASP A 199 -9.83 -6.56 13.55
C ASP A 199 -9.23 -7.02 12.20
N PHE A 200 -9.15 -8.34 11.97
CA PHE A 200 -8.66 -8.92 10.72
C PHE A 200 -9.59 -8.64 9.53
N LEU A 201 -10.91 -8.74 9.74
CA LEU A 201 -11.91 -8.45 8.71
C LEU A 201 -12.19 -6.95 8.54
N GLN A 202 -11.67 -6.11 9.45
CA GLN A 202 -11.95 -4.67 9.51
C GLN A 202 -13.45 -4.37 9.68
N GLU A 203 -14.14 -5.23 10.41
CA GLU A 203 -15.57 -5.05 10.74
C GLU A 203 -15.72 -4.10 11.93
N ASP A 204 -16.93 -3.59 12.12
CA ASP A 204 -17.23 -2.66 13.21
C ASP A 204 -17.46 -3.36 14.58
N PRO A 205 -17.47 -2.62 15.69
CA PRO A 205 -17.73 -3.19 17.02
C PRO A 205 -19.15 -3.75 17.21
N GLU A 206 -20.13 -3.32 16.40
CA GLU A 206 -21.49 -3.85 16.44
C GLU A 206 -21.49 -5.29 15.90
N TRP A 207 -20.84 -5.51 14.77
CA TRP A 207 -20.59 -6.82 14.17
C TRP A 207 -19.88 -7.78 15.14
N HIS A 208 -18.88 -7.28 15.88
CA HIS A 208 -18.20 -8.07 16.90
C HIS A 208 -19.17 -8.62 17.95
N THR A 209 -20.07 -7.76 18.43
CA THR A 209 -21.01 -8.10 19.51
C THR A 209 -22.10 -9.06 19.03
N SER A 210 -22.55 -8.92 17.78
CA SER A 210 -23.64 -9.71 17.21
C SER A 210 -23.19 -11.07 16.63
N HIS A 211 -21.94 -11.17 16.16
CA HIS A 211 -21.47 -12.31 15.37
C HIS A 211 -20.16 -12.95 15.87
N ALA A 212 -19.15 -12.18 16.25
CA ALA A 212 -17.82 -12.73 16.57
C ALA A 212 -17.80 -13.58 17.84
N LEU A 213 -18.71 -13.34 18.78
CA LEU A 213 -18.82 -14.08 20.05
C LEU A 213 -19.52 -15.45 19.91
N ASP A 214 -20.01 -15.81 18.72
CA ASP A 214 -20.68 -17.09 18.51
C ASP A 214 -19.66 -18.24 18.58
N THR A 215 -19.85 -19.14 19.55
CA THR A 215 -18.93 -20.24 19.84
C THR A 215 -18.72 -21.17 18.65
N ALA A 216 -19.71 -21.31 17.76
CA ALA A 216 -19.59 -22.13 16.56
C ALA A 216 -18.55 -21.58 15.56
N VAL A 217 -18.42 -20.25 15.48
CA VAL A 217 -17.38 -19.58 14.67
C VAL A 217 -16.01 -19.83 15.28
N LEU A 218 -15.93 -19.74 16.61
CA LEU A 218 -14.69 -19.94 17.35
C LEU A 218 -14.20 -21.40 17.26
N GLU A 219 -15.08 -22.39 17.39
CA GLU A 219 -14.68 -23.80 17.23
C GLU A 219 -14.15 -24.06 15.81
N THR A 220 -14.83 -23.52 14.80
CA THR A 220 -14.44 -23.68 13.39
C THR A 220 -13.10 -23.03 13.05
N ILE A 221 -12.84 -21.82 13.56
CA ILE A 221 -11.64 -21.04 13.22
C ILE A 221 -10.44 -21.48 14.07
N TYR A 222 -10.66 -21.78 15.34
CA TYR A 222 -9.60 -21.99 16.34
C TYR A 222 -9.26 -23.48 16.52
N GLY A 223 -10.10 -24.38 16.00
CA GLY A 223 -9.86 -25.82 16.04
C GLY A 223 -9.89 -26.40 17.45
N PHE A 224 -10.77 -25.85 18.30
CA PHE A 224 -11.10 -26.43 19.61
C PHE A 224 -12.02 -27.64 19.47
#